data_AF-A0A4S2DFQ3-F1
#
_entry.id   AF-A0A4S2DFQ3-F1
#
_cell.length_a   1.000
_cell.length_b   1.000
_cell.length_c   1.000
_cell.angle_alpha   90.00
_cell.angle_beta   90.00
_cell.angle_gamma   90.00
#
_symmetry.space_group_name_H-M   'P 1'
#
loop_
_entity.id
_entity.type
_entity.pdbx_description
1 polymer ?
#
loop_
_entity_poly.entity_id
_entity_poly.type
_entity_poly.pdbx_seq_one_letter_code
_entity_poly.pdbx_strand_id
1 'polypeptide(L)' 'MLFLILADPTDALRHTLGVYIEEEGMVYRGTFVLNLEGKIKVVEL' A
#
# COMPACT_ATOMS: atom_id res chain seq x y z
N MET A 1 16.08 -14.40 4.59
CA MET A 1 15.15 -13.98 3.53
C MET A 1 15.14 -12.47 3.53
N LEU A 2 15.67 -11.82 2.49
CA LEU A 2 15.83 -10.37 2.42
C LEU A 2 14.61 -9.75 1.75
N PHE A 3 14.04 -8.72 2.36
CA PHE A 3 12.96 -7.92 1.79
C PHE A 3 13.37 -6.45 1.80
N LEU A 4 12.90 -5.69 0.80
CA LEU A 4 13.07 -4.24 0.78
C LEU A 4 11.93 -3.59 1.56
N ILE A 5 12.27 -2.59 2.35
CA ILE A 5 11.30 -1.70 2.98
C ILE A 5 11.30 -0.39 2.20
N LEU A 6 10.14 -0.01 1.69
CA LEU A 6 9.95 1.26 1.00
C LEU A 6 9.49 2.33 1.99
N ALA A 7 10.16 3.47 2.00
CA ALA A 7 9.68 4.67 2.67
C ALA A 7 8.94 5.54 1.65
N ASP A 8 7.76 6.06 2.04
CA ASP A 8 6.95 6.98 1.24
C ASP A 8 6.76 8.31 1.99
N PRO A 9 7.71 9.25 1.89
CA PRO A 9 7.62 10.52 2.61
C PRO A 9 6.62 11.51 2.00
N THR A 10 6.09 11.23 0.80
CA THR A 10 5.11 12.09 0.13
C THR A 10 3.68 11.66 0.41
N ASP A 11 3.49 10.55 1.12
CA ASP A 11 2.20 9.91 1.38
C ASP A 11 1.44 9.51 0.10
N ALA A 12 2.08 9.54 -1.07
CA ALA A 12 1.43 9.33 -2.35
C ALA A 12 0.85 7.92 -2.47
N LEU A 13 1.52 6.89 -1.93
CA LEU A 13 1.09 5.50 -2.07
C LEU A 13 -0.16 5.21 -1.25
N ARG A 14 -0.22 5.65 0.01
CA ARG A 14 -1.38 5.38 0.86
C ARG A 14 -2.66 6.01 0.34
N HIS A 15 -2.57 7.19 -0.28
CA HIS A 15 -3.70 7.84 -0.95
C HIS A 15 -4.03 7.16 -2.28
N THR A 16 -3.04 6.83 -3.10
CA THR A 16 -3.25 6.16 -4.40
C THR A 16 -3.86 4.76 -4.24
N LEU A 17 -3.48 4.05 -3.18
CA LEU A 17 -4.02 2.73 -2.85
C LEU A 17 -5.35 2.79 -2.10
N GLY A 18 -5.83 3.99 -1.72
CA GLY A 18 -7.12 4.17 -1.03
C GLY A 18 -7.16 3.56 0.37
N VAL A 19 -6.01 3.42 1.04
CA VAL A 19 -5.92 2.80 2.38
C VAL A 19 -5.72 3.82 3.50
N TYR A 20 -5.63 5.10 3.17
CA TYR A 20 -5.47 6.15 4.16
C TYR A 20 -6.80 6.48 4.85
N ILE A 21 -6.73 6.62 6.17
CA ILE A 21 -7.84 6.98 7.05
C ILE A 21 -7.66 8.45 7.42
N GLU A 22 -8.36 9.33 6.70
CA GLU A 22 -8.21 10.79 6.79
C GLU A 22 -8.38 11.33 8.22
N GLU A 23 -9.37 10.83 8.97
CA GLU A 23 -9.69 11.30 10.31
C GLU A 23 -8.66 10.89 11.37
N GLU A 24 -7.97 9.77 11.15
CA GLU A 24 -7.02 9.19 12.12
C GLU A 24 -5.56 9.51 11.79
N GLY A 25 -5.28 9.96 10.57
CA GLY A 25 -3.90 10.12 10.10
C GLY A 25 -3.15 8.79 9.95
N MET A 26 -3.88 7.68 9.78
CA MET A 26 -3.38 6.31 9.80
C MET A 26 -3.67 5.58 8.49
N VAL A 27 -3.11 4.37 8.32
CA VAL A 27 -3.38 3.51 7.17
C VAL A 27 -3.94 2.17 7.61
N TYR A 28 -4.87 1.61 6.83
CA TYR A 28 -5.23 0.19 6.94
C TYR A 28 -4.00 -0.67 6.69
N ARG A 29 -3.90 -1.80 7.41
CA ARG A 29 -2.83 -2.78 7.20
C ARG A 29 -3.16 -3.68 6.02
N GLY A 30 -2.90 -3.15 4.83
CA GLY A 30 -3.16 -3.86 3.58
C GLY A 30 -2.04 -4.80 3.15
N THR A 31 -2.42 -5.93 2.55
CA THR A 31 -1.52 -6.77 1.74
C THR A 31 -1.94 -6.69 0.28
N PHE A 32 -0.97 -6.42 -0.60
CA PHE A 32 -1.18 -6.29 -2.04
C PHE A 32 -0.33 -7.31 -2.80
N VAL A 33 -0.95 -8.05 -3.70
CA VAL A 33 -0.23 -8.96 -4.61
C VAL A 33 -0.36 -8.44 -6.03
N LEU A 34 0.78 -8.20 -6.67
CA LEU A 34 0.85 -7.73 -8.05
C LEU A 34 1.29 -8.87 -8.98
N ASN A 35 0.79 -8.87 -10.22
CA ASN A 35 1.32 -9.72 -11.29
C ASN A 35 2.50 -9.04 -12.02
N LEU A 36 3.09 -9.74 -12.99
CA LEU A 36 4.22 -9.25 -13.78
C LEU A 36 3.86 -8.04 -14.67
N GLU A 37 2.59 -7.88 -15.03
CA GLU A 37 2.08 -6.71 -15.76
C GLU A 37 1.86 -5.48 -14.85
N GLY A 38 2.23 -5.56 -13.57
CA GLY A 38 2.09 -4.46 -12.60
C GLY A 38 0.63 -4.21 -12.18
N LYS A 39 -0.27 -5.17 -12.38
CA LYS A 39 -1.67 -5.10 -11.95
C LYS A 39 -1.83 -5.75 -10.60
N ILE A 40 -2.54 -5.07 -9.70
CA ILE A 40 -2.98 -5.64 -8.43
C ILE A 40 -3.98 -6.77 -8.73
N LYS A 41 -3.75 -7.94 -8.15
CA LYS A 41 -4.60 -9.13 -8.29
C LYS A 41 -5.31 -9.51 -7.00
N VAL A 42 -4.70 -9.19 -5.86
CA VAL A 42 -5.27 -9.43 -4.54
C VAL A 42 -5.07 -8.18 -3.70
N VAL A 43 -6.10 -7.84 -2.93
CA VAL A 43 -6.09 -6.84 -1.88
C VAL A 43 -6.71 -7.49 -0.65
N GLU A 44 -5.97 -7.49 0.46
CA GLU A 44 -6.46 -7.87 1.79
C GLU A 44 -6.31 -6.64 2.69
N LEU A 45 -7.34 -6.31 3.49
CA LEU A 45 -7.41 -5.12 4.36
C LEU A 45 -7.78 -5.50 5.79
#